data_AF-A0A7X0XD46-F1
#
_entry.id   AF-A0A7X0XD46-F1
#
_cell.length_a   1.000
_cell.length_b   1.000
_cell.length_c   1.000
_cell.angle_alpha   90.00
_cell.angle_beta   90.00
_cell.angle_gamma   90.00
#
_symmetry.space_group_name_H-M   'P 1'
#
loop_
_entity.id
_entity.type
_entity.pdbx_description
1 polymer ?
#
loop_
_entity_poly.entity_id
_entity_poly.type
_entity_poly.pdbx_seq_one_letter_code
_entity_poly.pdbx_strand_id
1 'polypeptide(L)'
;MLTFAFGFVVVGVCQMFLLVFCANILARKVLSTLAAVLVGIVLAIVGLILLAKIQYFSMVFVIVILIFIFRFKKIGWATAIVSPILAMLAMIMSDYLIIFTMNLLNKNYEDFLLNHSILYVGLSRKVCN
;
A
#
# COMPACT_ATOMS: atom_id res chain seq x y z
N MET A 1 -16.53 1.97 -15.97
CA MET A 1 -15.14 2.30 -16.34
C MET A 1 -14.60 3.53 -15.57
N LEU A 2 -15.33 4.64 -15.51
CA LEU A 2 -14.87 5.87 -14.84
C LEU A 2 -14.58 5.70 -13.32
N THR A 3 -15.41 4.93 -12.61
CA THR A 3 -15.25 4.64 -11.18
C THR A 3 -14.02 3.78 -10.86
N PHE A 4 -13.67 2.83 -11.74
CA PHE A 4 -12.48 2.00 -11.58
C PHE A 4 -11.18 2.81 -11.78
N ALA A 5 -11.17 3.73 -12.76
CA ALA A 5 -10.02 4.59 -12.99
C ALA A 5 -9.75 5.54 -11.81
N PHE A 6 -10.81 6.09 -11.22
CA PHE A 6 -10.70 6.97 -10.04
C PHE A 6 -10.10 6.23 -8.84
N GLY A 7 -10.58 5.02 -8.55
CA GLY A 7 -10.02 4.19 -7.47
C GLY A 7 -8.53 3.89 -7.66
N PHE A 8 -8.12 3.58 -8.90
CA PHE A 8 -6.72 3.26 -9.21
C PHE A 8 -5.79 4.46 -9.02
N VAL A 9 -6.24 5.66 -9.40
CA VAL A 9 -5.48 6.91 -9.19
C VAL A 9 -5.32 7.22 -7.72
N VAL A 10 -6.38 7.10 -6.93
CA VAL A 10 -6.34 7.36 -5.48
C VAL A 10 -5.38 6.40 -4.79
N VAL A 11 -5.45 5.10 -5.09
CA VAL A 11 -4.53 4.09 -4.54
C VAL A 11 -3.08 4.41 -4.93
N GLY A 12 -2.81 4.73 -6.19
CA GLY A 12 -1.47 5.07 -6.64
C GLY A 12 -0.88 6.31 -5.95
N VAL A 13 -1.68 7.37 -5.76
CA VAL A 13 -1.25 8.57 -5.04
C VAL A 13 -0.94 8.24 -3.57
N CYS A 14 -1.86 7.54 -2.89
CA CYS A 14 -1.65 7.11 -1.51
C CYS A 14 -0.37 6.29 -1.37
N GLN A 15 -0.11 5.40 -2.32
CA GLN A 15 1.07 4.55 -2.35
C GLN A 15 2.37 5.37 -2.43
N MET A 16 2.41 6.40 -3.27
CA MET A 16 3.58 7.30 -3.38
C MET A 16 3.84 8.07 -2.09
N PHE A 17 2.79 8.61 -1.46
CA PHE A 17 2.93 9.29 -0.17
C PHE A 17 3.42 8.35 0.92
N LEU A 18 2.84 7.16 1.01
CA LEU A 18 3.20 6.17 2.03
C LEU A 18 4.68 5.81 1.93
N LEU A 19 5.20 5.63 0.72
CA LEU A 19 6.59 5.31 0.47
C LEU A 19 7.52 6.46 0.88
N VAL A 20 7.19 7.72 0.54
CA VAL A 20 7.97 8.91 0.94
C VAL A 20 8.00 9.06 2.46
N PHE A 21 6.86 8.92 3.14
CA PHE A 21 6.79 9.03 4.60
C PHE A 21 7.54 7.90 5.30
N CYS A 22 7.33 6.66 4.85
CA CYS A 22 8.00 5.49 5.42
C CYS A 22 9.53 5.59 5.24
N ALA A 23 9.99 5.94 4.04
CA ALA A 23 11.41 6.18 3.78
C ALA A 23 11.97 7.33 4.63
N ASN A 24 11.23 8.41 4.82
CA ASN A 24 11.69 9.50 5.68
C ASN A 24 11.81 9.05 7.15
N ILE A 25 10.85 8.26 7.66
CA ILE A 25 10.90 7.71 9.02
C ILE A 25 12.11 6.77 9.18
N LEU A 26 12.32 5.85 8.25
CA LEU A 26 13.46 4.92 8.22
C LEU A 26 14.81 5.65 8.12
N ALA A 27 14.85 6.77 7.42
CA ALA A 27 16.04 7.63 7.34
C ALA A 27 16.28 8.48 8.61
N ARG A 28 15.49 8.30 9.69
CA ARG A 28 15.53 9.11 10.93
C ARG A 28 15.02 10.55 10.75
N LYS A 29 13.97 10.73 9.95
CA LYS A 29 13.25 12.01 9.75
C LYS A 29 14.15 13.14 9.25
N VAL A 30 15.00 12.87 8.26
CA VAL A 30 15.92 13.89 7.71
C VAL A 30 15.17 15.01 6.96
N LEU A 31 14.02 14.71 6.38
CA LEU A 31 13.14 15.74 5.84
C LEU A 31 12.16 16.20 6.91
N SER A 32 11.99 17.53 6.99
CA SER A 32 10.86 18.11 7.71
C SER A 32 9.55 17.62 7.11
N THR A 33 8.49 17.56 7.93
CA THR A 33 7.19 17.06 7.50
C THR A 33 6.65 17.80 6.27
N LEU A 34 6.85 19.13 6.21
CA LEU A 34 6.48 19.94 5.05
C LEU A 34 7.28 19.59 3.80
N ALA A 35 8.60 19.37 3.93
CA ALA A 35 9.44 18.96 2.80
C ALA A 35 9.05 17.57 2.29
N ALA A 36 8.73 16.63 3.19
CA ALA A 36 8.26 15.30 2.82
C ALA A 36 6.91 15.36 2.07
N VAL A 37 5.99 16.22 2.50
CA VAL A 37 4.72 16.46 1.80
C VAL A 37 4.95 17.03 0.41
N LEU A 38 5.80 18.04 0.26
CA LEU A 38 6.12 18.64 -1.05
C LEU A 38 6.75 17.61 -1.99
N VAL A 39 7.72 16.84 -1.50
CA VAL A 39 8.35 15.75 -2.26
C VAL A 39 7.31 14.70 -2.66
N GLY A 40 6.40 14.35 -1.76
CA GLY A 40 5.27 13.45 -2.05
C GLY A 40 4.34 13.98 -3.15
N ILE A 41 4.00 15.27 -3.14
CA ILE A 41 3.16 15.89 -4.18
C ILE A 41 3.85 15.82 -5.54
N VAL A 42 5.13 16.20 -5.62
CA VAL A 42 5.89 16.18 -6.87
C VAL A 42 6.01 14.75 -7.40
N LEU A 43 6.34 13.80 -6.53
CA LEU A 43 6.43 12.38 -6.88
C LEU A 43 5.09 11.78 -7.27
N ALA A 44 3.98 12.20 -6.66
CA ALA A 44 2.65 11.73 -7.03
C ALA A 44 2.26 12.21 -8.43
N ILE A 45 2.52 13.48 -8.77
CA ILE A 45 2.20 14.03 -10.10
C ILE A 45 3.05 13.33 -11.18
N VAL A 46 4.36 13.28 -10.99
CA VAL A 46 5.27 12.66 -11.97
C VAL A 46 5.06 11.15 -12.02
N GLY A 47 4.87 10.54 -10.86
CA GLY A 47 4.62 9.12 -10.69
C GLY A 47 3.32 8.68 -11.35
N LEU A 48 2.25 9.48 -11.28
CA LEU A 48 0.97 9.21 -11.96
C LEU A 48 1.11 9.22 -13.49
N ILE A 49 1.85 10.20 -14.04
CA ILE A 49 2.13 10.27 -15.48
C ILE A 49 2.89 9.01 -15.94
N LEU A 50 3.87 8.56 -15.14
CA LEU A 50 4.60 7.32 -15.39
C LEU A 50 3.73 6.07 -15.19
N LEU A 51 2.83 6.08 -14.20
CA LEU A 51 1.95 4.97 -13.86
C LEU A 51 1.04 4.62 -15.04
N ALA A 52 0.57 5.65 -15.76
CA ALA A 52 -0.26 5.49 -16.97
C ALA A 52 0.49 4.82 -18.13
N LYS A 53 1.83 4.83 -18.13
CA LYS A 53 2.66 4.20 -19.17
C LYS A 53 3.09 2.79 -18.74
N ILE A 54 3.72 2.68 -17.57
CA ILE A 54 4.28 1.42 -17.04
C ILE A 54 4.28 1.50 -15.51
N GLN A 55 3.34 0.77 -14.87
CA GLN A 55 3.13 0.82 -13.42
C GLN A 55 4.40 0.51 -12.60
N TYR A 56 5.15 -0.54 -12.97
CA TYR A 56 6.38 -0.94 -12.26
C TYR A 56 7.51 0.08 -12.36
N PHE A 57 7.57 0.82 -13.48
CA PHE A 57 8.64 1.80 -13.71
C PHE A 57 8.48 3.02 -12.80
N SER A 58 7.24 3.34 -12.41
CA SER A 58 6.91 4.45 -11.52
C SER A 58 7.53 4.27 -10.13
N MET A 59 7.50 3.05 -9.56
CA MET A 59 8.09 2.81 -8.23
C MET A 59 9.61 2.86 -8.21
N VAL A 60 10.26 2.27 -9.23
CA VAL A 60 11.72 2.32 -9.37
C VAL A 60 12.17 3.77 -9.50
N PHE A 61 11.45 4.58 -10.29
CA PHE A 61 11.69 6.00 -10.43
C PHE A 61 11.59 6.75 -9.09
N VAL A 62 10.57 6.46 -8.30
CA VAL A 62 10.37 7.10 -6.98
C VAL A 62 11.51 6.76 -6.02
N ILE A 63 11.96 5.51 -6.02
CA ILE A 63 13.11 5.08 -5.21
C ILE A 63 14.38 5.82 -5.62
N VAL A 64 14.66 5.90 -6.93
CA VAL A 64 15.85 6.62 -7.43
C VAL A 64 15.80 8.09 -6.99
N ILE A 65 14.66 8.77 -7.13
CA ILE A 65 14.51 10.15 -6.67
C ILE A 65 14.72 10.28 -5.17
N LEU A 66 14.14 9.40 -4.35
CA LEU A 66 14.33 9.42 -2.90
C LEU A 66 15.80 9.25 -2.50
N ILE A 67 16.53 8.35 -3.18
CA ILE A 67 17.97 8.18 -2.98
C ILE A 67 18.70 9.49 -3.27
N PHE A 68 18.40 10.14 -4.39
CA PHE A 68 18.98 11.44 -4.73
C PHE A 68 18.66 12.50 -3.66
N ILE A 69 17.39 12.64 -3.27
CA ILE A 69 16.96 13.62 -2.25
C ILE A 69 17.67 13.39 -0.92
N PHE A 70 17.74 12.14 -0.46
CA PHE A 70 18.48 11.79 0.76
C PHE A 70 19.97 12.06 0.63
N ARG A 71 20.54 11.83 -0.55
CA ARG A 71 21.94 12.15 -0.82
C ARG A 71 22.22 13.66 -0.81
N PHE A 72 21.31 14.47 -1.35
CA PHE A 72 21.37 15.94 -1.27
C PHE A 72 21.33 16.45 0.17
N LYS A 73 20.65 15.72 1.07
CA LYS A 73 20.67 15.99 2.51
C LYS A 73 21.90 15.44 3.25
N LYS A 74 22.92 15.00 2.52
CA LYS A 74 24.21 14.49 3.05
C LYS A 74 24.08 13.25 3.95
N ILE A 75 23.01 12.47 3.78
CA ILE A 75 22.87 11.17 4.43
C ILE A 75 23.93 10.20 3.85
N GLY A 76 24.43 9.27 4.67
CA GLY A 76 25.34 8.22 4.22
C GLY A 76 24.71 7.37 3.11
N TRP A 77 25.53 6.97 2.12
CA TRP A 77 25.06 6.21 0.95
C TRP A 77 24.25 4.96 1.31
N ALA A 78 24.72 4.21 2.31
CA ALA A 78 24.03 3.02 2.79
C ALA A 78 22.61 3.34 3.27
N THR A 79 22.45 4.32 4.16
CA THR A 79 21.13 4.74 4.67
C THR A 79 20.25 5.38 3.59
N ALA A 80 20.84 6.11 2.64
CA ALA A 80 20.09 6.74 1.54
C ALA A 80 19.49 5.71 0.57
N ILE A 81 20.18 4.57 0.37
CA ILE A 81 19.73 3.47 -0.49
C ILE A 81 18.82 2.51 0.28
N VAL A 82 19.23 2.08 1.46
CA VAL A 82 18.53 1.07 2.26
C VAL A 82 17.17 1.56 2.74
N SER A 83 17.04 2.84 3.10
CA SER A 83 15.77 3.39 3.58
C SER A 83 14.62 3.27 2.57
N PRO A 84 14.71 3.80 1.33
CA PRO A 84 13.62 3.70 0.37
C PRO A 84 13.36 2.25 -0.08
N ILE A 85 14.37 1.37 -0.10
CA ILE A 85 14.19 -0.06 -0.39
C ILE A 85 13.42 -0.76 0.73
N LEU A 86 13.78 -0.52 2.00
CA LEU A 86 13.04 -1.05 3.15
C LEU A 86 11.61 -0.51 3.21
N ALA A 87 11.41 0.76 2.85
CA ALA A 87 10.07 1.34 2.76
C ALA A 87 9.21 0.64 1.71
N MET A 88 9.79 0.33 0.54
CA MET A 88 9.10 -0.44 -0.51
C MET A 88 8.75 -1.85 -0.02
N LEU A 89 9.70 -2.55 0.62
CA LEU A 89 9.46 -3.88 1.18
C LEU A 89 8.36 -3.86 2.25
N ALA A 90 8.39 -2.89 3.17
CA ALA A 90 7.38 -2.74 4.20
C ALA A 90 5.98 -2.51 3.59
N MET A 91 5.91 -1.71 2.52
CA MET A 91 4.68 -1.48 1.79
C MET A 91 4.14 -2.75 1.12
N ILE A 92 5.00 -3.52 0.45
CA ILE A 92 4.62 -4.81 -0.17
C ILE A 92 4.11 -5.79 0.90
N MET A 93 4.83 -5.91 2.01
CA MET A 93 4.43 -6.80 3.11
C MET A 93 3.08 -6.40 3.72
N SER A 94 2.82 -5.09 3.83
CA SER A 94 1.53 -4.58 4.32
C SER A 94 0.39 -4.95 3.37
N ASP A 95 0.61 -4.87 2.06
CA ASP A 95 -0.40 -5.24 1.05
C ASP A 95 -0.76 -6.73 1.16
N TYR A 96 0.25 -7.61 1.24
CA TYR A 96 0.01 -9.05 1.43
C TYR A 96 -0.68 -9.38 2.77
N LEU A 97 -0.36 -8.67 3.85
CA LEU A 97 -1.03 -8.82 5.14
C LEU A 97 -2.52 -8.46 5.06
N ILE A 98 -2.87 -7.38 4.35
CA ILE A 98 -4.26 -6.97 4.15
C ILE A 98 -5.00 -8.04 3.35
N ILE A 99 -4.44 -8.51 2.24
CA ILE A 99 -5.06 -9.55 1.41
C ILE A 99 -5.27 -10.84 2.22
N PHE A 100 -4.25 -11.26 2.98
CA PHE A 100 -4.34 -12.44 3.83
C PHE A 100 -5.44 -12.31 4.88
N THR A 101 -5.52 -11.14 5.55
CA THR A 101 -6.53 -10.88 6.59
C THR A 101 -7.94 -10.84 6.01
N MET A 102 -8.11 -10.22 4.83
CA MET A 102 -9.40 -10.18 4.13
C MET A 102 -9.86 -11.58 3.71
N ASN A 103 -8.93 -12.42 3.21
CA ASN A 103 -9.24 -13.80 2.86
C ASN A 103 -9.61 -14.64 4.09
N LEU A 104 -8.93 -14.44 5.22
CA LEU A 104 -9.25 -15.12 6.48
C LEU A 104 -10.64 -14.71 6.99
N LEU A 105 -10.95 -13.41 6.98
CA LEU A 105 -12.26 -12.90 7.35
C LEU A 105 -13.35 -13.47 6.44
N ASN A 106 -13.15 -13.45 5.12
CA ASN A 106 -14.15 -13.94 4.17
C ASN A 106 -14.46 -15.43 4.39
N LYS A 107 -13.44 -16.26 4.66
CA LYS A 107 -13.65 -17.67 5.02
C LYS A 107 -14.49 -17.83 6.29
N ASN A 108 -14.19 -17.05 7.33
CA ASN A 108 -14.96 -17.10 8.58
C ASN A 108 -16.43 -16.67 8.38
N TYR A 109 -16.69 -15.70 7.49
CA TYR A 109 -18.06 -15.30 7.13
C TYR A 109 -18.80 -16.40 6.35
N GLU A 110 -18.13 -17.03 5.38
CA GLU A 110 -18.71 -18.15 4.63
C GLU A 110 -19.05 -19.33 5.55
N ASP A 111 -18.14 -19.70 6.45
CA ASP A 111 -18.35 -20.76 7.45
C ASP A 111 -19.52 -20.43 8.40
N PHE A 112 -19.65 -19.16 8.82
CA PHE A 112 -20.77 -18.71 9.66
C PHE A 112 -22.13 -18.85 8.94
N LEU A 113 -22.21 -18.42 7.68
CA LEU A 113 -23.43 -18.53 6.87
C LEU A 113 -23.82 -20.00 6.62
N LEU A 114 -22.83 -20.86 6.38
CA LEU A 114 -23.02 -22.30 6.18
C LEU A 114 -23.54 -22.98 7.46
N ASN A 115 -22.99 -22.63 8.61
CA ASN A 115 -23.42 -23.21 9.88
C ASN A 115 -24.85 -22.78 10.25
N HIS A 116 -25.20 -21.51 10.01
CA HIS A 116 -26.53 -21.00 10.31
C HIS A 116 -27.62 -21.60 9.41
N SER A 117 -27.32 -21.85 8.14
CA SER A 117 -28.24 -22.49 7.19
C SER A 117 -28.48 -23.98 7.51
N ILE A 118 -27.45 -24.72 7.94
CA ILE A 118 -27.59 -26.11 8.41
C ILE A 118 -28.48 -26.18 9.66
N LEU A 119 -28.36 -25.22 10.57
CA LEU A 119 -29.14 -25.16 11.82
C LEU A 119 -30.64 -24.92 11.53
N TYR A 120 -30.97 -24.04 10.58
CA TYR A 120 -32.35 -23.83 10.14
C TYR A 120 -32.96 -25.08 9.48
N VAL A 121 -32.21 -25.77 8.60
CA VAL A 121 -32.66 -27.01 7.96
C VAL A 121 -32.83 -28.13 8.99
N GLY A 122 -31.92 -28.23 9.96
CA GLY A 122 -31.98 -29.22 11.05
C GLY A 122 -33.15 -29.01 12.00
N LEU A 123 -33.47 -27.76 12.33
CA LEU A 123 -34.64 -27.42 13.16
C LEU A 123 -35.96 -27.66 12.42
N SER A 124 -36.05 -27.27 11.14
CA SER A 124 -37.25 -27.52 10.33
C SER A 124 -37.56 -29.02 10.20
N ARG A 125 -36.53 -29.87 10.08
CA ARG A 125 -36.70 -31.33 10.00
C ARG A 125 -37.11 -31.98 11.33
N LYS A 126 -36.80 -31.37 12.48
CA LYS A 126 -37.26 -31.83 13.81
C LYS A 126 -38.68 -31.37 14.17
N VAL A 127 -39.20 -30.33 13.52
CA VAL A 127 -40.58 -29.84 13.75
C VAL A 127 -41.60 -30.59 12.88
N CYS A 128 -41.17 -31.19 11.77
CA CYS A 128 -42.04 -31.98 10.88
C CYS A 128 -42.09 -33.49 11.19
N ASN A 129 -41.44 -33.97 12.26
CA ASN A 129 -41.52 -35.33 12.79
C ASN A 129 -42.14 -35.30 14.19
#